data_AF-A0A1T2KWP4-F1
#
_entry.id   AF-A0A1T2KWP4-F1
#
_cell.length_a   1.000
_cell.length_b   1.000
_cell.length_c   1.000
_cell.angle_alpha   90.00
_cell.angle_beta   90.00
_cell.angle_gamma   90.00
#
_symmetry.space_group_name_H-M   'P 1'
#
loop_
_entity.id
_entity.type
_entity.pdbx_description
1 polymer ?
#
loop_
_entity_poly.entity_id
_entity_poly.type
_entity_poly.pdbx_seq_one_letter_code
_entity_poly.pdbx_strand_id
1 'polypeptide(L)'
;MLIGVAFANRGILKDRMGKHEAALDDYLHALEIAPETGEGPGFLTRFLRNQPRKPATIADRAEYLKQQLALPEHERLLHIPEADRKQRAYTLLGAVNTKTD
;
A
#
# COMPACT_ATOMS: atom_id res chain seq x y z
N MET A 1 4.61 5.81 17.97
CA MET A 1 3.17 5.61 17.69
C MET A 1 2.63 6.59 16.62
N LEU A 2 2.23 7.84 16.90
CA LEU A 2 1.63 8.73 15.88
C LEU A 2 2.57 9.07 14.69
N ILE A 3 3.86 9.24 14.99
CA ILE A 3 4.88 9.53 13.96
C ILE A 3 5.02 8.38 12.97
N GLY A 4 5.02 7.12 13.44
CA GLY A 4 5.12 5.94 12.58
C GLY A 4 3.93 5.81 11.63
N VAL A 5 2.71 6.09 12.10
CA VAL A 5 1.50 6.13 11.24
C VAL A 5 1.61 7.21 10.16
N ALA A 6 2.19 8.38 10.47
CA ALA A 6 2.40 9.44 9.49
C ALA A 6 3.41 9.02 8.41
N PHE A 7 4.51 8.37 8.79
CA PHE A 7 5.47 7.80 7.84
C PHE A 7 4.80 6.73 6.95
N ALA A 8 4.02 5.81 7.53
CA ALA A 8 3.29 4.80 6.77
C ALA A 8 2.37 5.43 5.71
N ASN A 9 1.57 6.43 6.09
CA ASN A 9 0.67 7.12 5.18
C ASN A 9 1.44 7.89 4.08
N ARG A 10 2.57 8.52 4.44
CA ARG A 10 3.43 9.21 3.47
C ARG A 10 4.05 8.24 2.47
N GLY A 11 4.49 7.06 2.94
CA GLY A 11 4.98 5.97 2.10
C GLY A 11 3.92 5.52 1.09
N ILE A 12 2.68 5.29 1.53
CA ILE A 12 1.56 4.91 0.65
C ILE A 12 1.34 5.95 -0.45
N LEU A 13 1.40 7.24 -0.11
CA LEU A 13 1.23 8.31 -1.10
C LEU A 13 2.38 8.33 -2.11
N LYS A 14 3.64 8.24 -1.65
CA LYS A 14 4.82 8.20 -2.51
C LYS A 14 4.82 6.99 -3.45
N ASP A 15 4.45 5.81 -2.93
CA ASP A 15 4.37 4.57 -3.70
C ASP A 15 3.36 4.70 -4.85
N ARG A 16 2.20 5.31 -4.57
CA ARG A 16 1.18 5.62 -5.59
C ARG A 16 1.63 6.66 -6.62
N MET A 17 2.59 7.52 -6.28
CA MET A 17 3.19 8.49 -7.19
C MET A 17 4.37 7.90 -7.98
N GLY A 18 4.67 6.60 -7.85
CA GLY A 18 5.82 5.96 -8.49
C GLY A 18 7.16 6.24 -7.81
N LYS A 19 7.16 6.93 -6.65
CA LYS A 19 8.38 7.26 -5.89
C LYS A 19 8.74 6.11 -4.96
N HIS A 20 9.04 4.95 -5.54
CA HIS A 20 9.13 3.68 -4.83
C HIS A 20 10.28 3.60 -3.82
N GLU A 21 11.45 4.15 -4.13
CA GLU A 21 12.59 4.22 -3.19
C GLU A 21 12.23 5.06 -1.96
N ALA A 22 11.74 6.28 -2.19
CA ALA A 22 11.32 7.18 -1.12
C ALA A 22 10.11 6.67 -0.32
N ALA A 23 9.32 5.75 -0.90
CA ALA A 23 8.24 5.05 -0.22
C ALA A 23 8.78 3.93 0.68
N LEU A 24 9.75 3.17 0.18
CA LEU A 24 10.43 2.14 0.95
C LEU A 24 11.08 2.74 2.21
N ASP A 25 11.77 3.86 2.08
CA ASP A 25 12.38 4.56 3.23
C ASP A 25 11.33 4.92 4.28
N ASP A 26 10.18 5.43 3.85
CA ASP A 26 9.08 5.80 4.76
C ASP A 26 8.48 4.57 5.44
N TYR A 27 8.31 3.45 4.72
CA TYR A 27 7.83 2.21 5.31
C TYR A 27 8.80 1.65 6.34
N LEU A 28 10.11 1.66 6.04
CA LEU A 28 11.13 1.19 6.98
C LEU A 28 11.15 2.04 8.27
N HIS A 29 11.09 3.37 8.14
CA HIS A 29 10.98 4.26 9.32
C HIS A 29 9.69 4.03 10.11
N ALA A 30 8.56 3.78 9.42
CA ALA A 30 7.30 3.48 10.10
C ALA A 30 7.40 2.20 10.94
N LEU A 31 7.99 1.14 10.38
CA LEU A 31 8.17 -0.16 11.04
C LEU A 31 9.17 -0.10 12.20
N GLU A 32 10.17 0.77 12.13
CA GLU A 32 11.12 1.00 13.23
C GLU A 32 10.45 1.73 14.42
N ILE A 33 9.68 2.79 14.13
CA ILE A 33 9.07 3.65 15.16
C ILE A 33 7.79 3.03 15.75
N ALA A 34 7.07 2.26 14.95
CA ALA A 34 5.75 1.73 15.26
C ALA A 34 5.55 0.38 14.54
N PRO A 35 6.14 -0.72 15.04
CA PRO A 35 6.04 -2.05 14.42
C PRO A 35 4.58 -2.50 14.18
N GLU A 36 3.65 -2.04 15.03
CA GLU A 36 2.22 -2.32 14.92
C GLU A 36 1.61 -1.86 13.58
N THR A 37 2.24 -0.89 12.91
CA THR A 37 1.81 -0.43 11.58
C THR A 37 2.00 -1.51 10.50
N GLY A 38 2.89 -2.48 10.74
CA GLY A 38 3.11 -3.64 9.86
C GLY A 38 2.18 -4.82 10.12
N GLU A 39 1.42 -4.84 11.22
CA GLU A 39 0.69 -6.05 11.62
C GLU A 39 -0.70 -6.17 10.99
N GLY A 40 -1.30 -5.07 10.52
CA GLY A 40 -2.63 -5.06 9.92
C GLY A 40 -3.75 -5.46 10.91
N PRO A 41 -4.99 -5.67 10.43
CA PRO A 41 -6.13 -5.97 11.30
C PRO A 41 -5.98 -7.34 11.97
N GLY A 42 -6.18 -7.39 13.29
CA GLY A 42 -6.18 -8.62 14.07
C GLY A 42 -7.30 -9.60 13.68
N PHE A 43 -7.20 -10.85 14.15
CA PHE A 43 -8.12 -11.93 13.80
C PHE A 43 -9.60 -11.57 14.01
N LEU A 44 -9.97 -11.02 15.17
CA LEU A 44 -11.36 -10.68 15.48
C LEU A 44 -11.93 -9.63 14.52
N THR A 45 -11.16 -8.58 14.20
CA THR A 45 -11.56 -7.55 13.24
C THR A 45 -11.77 -8.15 11.84
N ARG A 46 -10.91 -9.09 11.43
CA ARG A 46 -11.04 -9.79 10.15
C ARG A 46 -12.26 -10.71 10.11
N PHE A 47 -12.53 -11.43 11.19
CA PHE A 47 -13.68 -12.30 11.33
C PHE A 47 -14.99 -11.51 11.21
N LEU A 48 -15.13 -10.41 11.96
CA LEU A 48 -16.31 -9.53 11.92
C LEU A 48 -16.55 -8.89 10.54
N ARG A 49 -15.49 -8.67 9.76
CA ARG A 49 -15.56 -8.07 8.42
C ARG A 49 -15.68 -9.09 7.29
N ASN A 50 -15.85 -10.38 7.60
CA ASN A 50 -15.83 -11.47 6.62
C ASN A 50 -14.61 -11.38 5.67
N GLN A 51 -13.42 -11.11 6.24
CA GLN A 51 -12.15 -10.98 5.51
C GLN A 51 -11.32 -12.26 5.66
N PRO A 52 -11.53 -13.28 4.80
CA PRO A 52 -10.90 -14.58 4.94
C PRO A 52 -9.37 -14.54 4.79
N ARG A 53 -8.83 -13.54 4.08
CA ARG A 53 -7.39 -13.29 3.93
C ARG A 53 -6.94 -12.05 4.70
N LYS A 54 -5.71 -12.07 5.22
CA LYS A 54 -5.09 -10.88 5.80
C LYS A 54 -4.80 -9.90 4.65
N PRO A 55 -5.22 -8.63 4.74
CA PRO A 55 -4.86 -7.64 3.72
C PRO A 55 -3.35 -7.43 3.71
N ALA A 56 -2.80 -7.09 2.54
CA ALA A 56 -1.40 -6.70 2.43
C ALA A 56 -1.12 -5.50 3.34
N THR A 57 -0.02 -5.57 4.07
CA THR A 57 0.44 -4.57 5.03
C THR A 57 1.56 -3.72 4.44
N ILE A 58 1.94 -2.64 5.14
CA ILE A 58 3.11 -1.85 4.73
C ILE A 58 4.41 -2.67 4.82
N ALA A 59 4.47 -3.67 5.71
CA ALA A 59 5.61 -4.57 5.82
C ALA A 59 5.71 -5.47 4.57
N ASP A 60 4.59 -6.07 4.15
CA ASP A 60 4.54 -6.87 2.92
C ASP A 60 4.95 -6.04 1.70
N ARG A 61 4.48 -4.77 1.64
CA ARG A 61 4.83 -3.86 0.55
C ARG A 61 6.30 -3.42 0.60
N ALA A 62 6.85 -3.14 1.78
CA ALA A 62 8.26 -2.77 1.93
C ALA A 62 9.19 -3.92 1.48
N GLU A 63 8.88 -5.15 1.86
CA GLU A 63 9.62 -6.33 1.41
C GLU A 63 9.55 -6.48 -0.10
N TYR A 64 8.36 -6.34 -0.69
CA TYR A 64 8.18 -6.37 -2.14
C TYR A 64 9.01 -5.31 -2.87
N LEU A 65 8.95 -4.06 -2.42
CA LEU A 65 9.72 -2.97 -3.02
C LEU A 65 11.23 -3.22 -2.92
N LYS A 66 11.71 -3.74 -1.78
CA LYS A 66 13.11 -4.11 -1.61
C LYS A 66 13.55 -5.18 -2.62
N GLN A 67 12.73 -6.22 -2.82
CA GLN A 67 13.01 -7.27 -3.80
C GLN A 67 13.04 -6.72 -5.23
N GLN A 68 12.07 -5.87 -5.60
CA GLN A 68 11.98 -5.30 -6.94
C GLN A 68 13.09 -4.29 -7.24
N LEU A 69 13.47 -3.45 -6.27
CA LEU A 69 14.54 -2.47 -6.46
C LEU A 69 15.93 -3.12 -6.57
N ALA A 70 16.09 -4.35 -6.08
CA ALA A 70 17.30 -5.15 -6.28
C ALA A 70 17.43 -5.73 -7.70
N LEU A 71 16.34 -5.79 -8.47
CA LEU A 71 16.36 -6.24 -9.87
C LEU A 71 16.85 -5.13 -10.81
N PRO A 72 17.38 -5.48 -12.00
CA PRO A 72 17.60 -4.52 -13.09
C PRO A 72 16.32 -3.77 -13.44
N GLU A 73 16.42 -2.49 -13.81
CA GLU A 73 15.26 -1.59 -14.01
C GLU A 73 14.19 -2.16 -14.96
N HIS A 74 14.61 -2.83 -16.03
CA HIS A 74 13.72 -3.40 -17.05
C HIS A 74 13.00 -4.68 -16.61
N GLU A 75 13.42 -5.32 -15.52
CA GLU A 75 12.79 -6.52 -14.96
C GLU A 75 11.83 -6.20 -13.80
N ARG A 76 11.83 -4.94 -13.33
CA ARG A 76 11.03 -4.52 -12.18
C ARG A 76 9.55 -4.44 -12.55
N LEU A 77 8.70 -4.96 -11.67
CA LEU A 77 7.25 -4.85 -11.71
C LEU A 77 6.77 -4.00 -10.53
N LEU A 78 6.94 -2.69 -10.58
CA LEU A 78 6.62 -1.81 -9.44
C LEU A 78 5.17 -1.29 -9.46
N HIS A 79 4.56 -1.26 -10.64
CA HIS A 79 3.22 -0.71 -10.87
C HIS A 79 2.46 -1.57 -11.89
N ILE A 80 1.22 -1.94 -11.55
CA ILE A 80 0.32 -2.67 -12.46
C ILE A 80 -0.99 -1.89 -12.53
N PRO A 81 -1.15 -0.97 -13.50
CA PRO A 81 -2.26 -0.03 -13.55
C PRO A 81 -3.64 -0.69 -13.42
N GLU A 82 -3.83 -1.86 -14.03
CA GLU A 82 -5.12 -2.56 -14.00
C GLU A 82 -5.46 -3.14 -12.63
N ALA A 83 -4.48 -3.73 -11.94
CA ALA A 83 -4.64 -4.29 -10.61
C ALA A 83 -4.81 -3.17 -9.57
N ASP A 84 -4.02 -2.10 -9.70
CA ASP A 84 -4.04 -0.96 -8.79
C ASP A 84 -5.36 -0.19 -8.86
N ARG A 85 -6.00 -0.13 -10.04
CA ARG A 85 -7.36 0.42 -10.19
C ARG A 85 -8.41 -0.40 -9.41
N LYS A 86 -8.29 -1.73 -9.37
CA LYS A 86 -9.25 -2.61 -8.69
C LYS A 86 -9.14 -2.56 -7.17
N GLN A 87 -7.95 -2.26 -6.63
CA GLN A 87 -7.73 -2.11 -5.19
C GLN A 87 -8.28 -0.80 -4.60
N ARG A 88 -8.82 0.10 -5.43
CA ARG A 88 -9.48 1.34 -4.96
C ARG A 88 -10.79 1.01 -4.26
N ALA A 89 -10.71 0.71 -2.96
CA ALA A 89 -11.88 0.57 -2.08
C ALA A 89 -12.75 1.84 -2.03
N TYR A 90 -12.21 2.99 -2.45
CA TYR A 90 -12.92 4.25 -2.66
C TYR A 90 -12.60 4.82 -4.05
N THR A 91 -13.06 4.16 -5.11
CA THR A 91 -13.41 4.94 -6.31
C THR A 91 -14.69 5.68 -5.93
N LEU A 92 -14.64 7.01 -5.86
CA LEU A 92 -15.82 7.84 -5.63
C LEU A 92 -16.95 7.34 -6.54
N LEU A 93 -18.00 6.77 -5.95
CA LEU A 93 -19.31 6.54 -6.55
C LEU A 93 -19.92 7.89 -6.93
N GLY A 94 -19.34 8.55 -7.94
CA GLY A 94 -19.66 9.92 -8.30
C GLY A 94 -18.77 10.54 -9.38
N ALA A 95 -17.77 9.82 -9.91
CA ALA A 95 -17.10 10.27 -11.12
C ALA A 95 -17.98 9.98 -12.34
N VAL A 96 -18.92 10.90 -12.56
CA VAL A 96 -19.38 11.36 -13.87
C VAL A 96 -20.00 10.28 -14.76
N ASN A 97 -21.32 10.18 -14.64
CA ASN A 97 -22.18 9.68 -15.70
C ASN A 97 -22.12 10.66 -16.89
N THR A 98 -21.02 10.69 -17.64
CA THR A 98 -21.03 11.26 -19.00
C THR A 98 -21.65 10.21 -19.90
N LYS A 99 -22.98 10.20 -19.93
CA LYS A 99 -23.70 9.89 -21.16
C LYS A 99 -23.42 11.05 -22.11
N THR A 100 -22.49 10.83 -23.02
CA THR A 100 -22.55 11.42 -24.35
C THR A 100 -23.12 10.35 -25.27
N ASP A 101 -24.10 10.78 -26.06
CA ASP A 101 -24.87 10.12 -27.11
C ASP A 101 -26.11 9.33 -26.66
#